data_AF-A0A3D1L317-F1
#
_entry.id   AF-A0A3D1L317-F1
#
_cell.length_a   1.000
_cell.length_b   1.000
_cell.length_c   1.000
_cell.angle_alpha   90.00
_cell.angle_beta   90.00
_cell.angle_gamma   90.00
#
_symmetry.space_group_name_H-M   'P 1'
#
loop_
_entity.id
_entity.type
_entity.pdbx_description
1 polymer ?
#
loop_
_entity_poly.entity_id
_entity_poly.type
_entity_poly.pdbx_seq_one_letter_code
_entity_poly.pdbx_strand_id
1 'polypeptide(L)'
;MKLILASILFVIFGDATFTEVNINRKRLNKEIENRFHLSGFDLRKTELHGDSENGIFWNIESKSETIGFVYTGRVFSCNKNGCTVGQASVPGEMAEFFDYFILFDLTKSVISVVVYNYEATHGQEITAKGWLKQFAGYNGSRNLVVGKNIDSISGATISVNAITADIALKTALLKNQN
;
A
#
# COMPACT_ATOMS: atom_id res chain seq x y z
N MET A 1 32.01 -43.52 32.54
CA MET A 1 31.08 -42.44 32.93
C MET A 1 31.71 -41.10 32.58
N LYS A 2 31.35 -40.51 31.43
CA LYS A 2 31.71 -39.15 31.05
C LYS A 2 30.41 -38.42 30.73
N LEU A 3 30.01 -37.53 31.63
CA LEU A 3 28.87 -36.62 31.46
C LEU A 3 29.28 -35.55 30.45
N ILE A 4 28.64 -35.53 29.28
CA ILE A 4 28.75 -34.41 28.33
C ILE A 4 27.61 -33.45 28.65
N LEU A 5 27.95 -32.30 29.21
CA LEU A 5 27.04 -31.17 29.40
C LEU A 5 26.78 -30.57 28.01
N ALA A 6 25.59 -30.79 27.45
CA ALA A 6 25.15 -30.12 26.24
C ALA A 6 24.72 -28.69 26.60
N SER A 7 25.58 -27.72 26.33
CA SER A 7 25.25 -26.30 26.40
C SER A 7 24.28 -25.96 25.27
N ILE A 8 22.99 -25.85 25.60
CA ILE A 8 21.95 -25.36 24.69
C ILE A 8 22.19 -23.87 24.49
N LEU A 9 22.79 -23.52 23.36
CA LEU A 9 22.93 -22.14 22.91
C LEU A 9 21.54 -21.69 22.40
N PHE A 10 20.78 -21.03 23.26
CA PHE A 10 19.51 -20.41 22.88
C PHE A 10 19.82 -19.20 21.99
N VAL A 11 19.83 -19.41 20.67
CA VAL A 11 19.94 -18.32 19.70
C VAL A 11 18.63 -17.54 19.80
N ILE A 12 18.67 -16.42 20.52
CA ILE A 12 17.60 -15.43 20.53
C ILE A 12 17.62 -14.81 19.14
N PHE A 13 16.85 -15.38 18.21
CA PHE A 13 16.45 -14.66 17.01
C PHE A 13 15.60 -13.49 17.50
N GLY A 14 16.17 -12.28 17.46
CA GLY A 14 15.40 -11.08 17.69
C GLY A 14 14.32 -11.03 16.63
N ASP A 15 13.05 -11.14 17.05
CA ASP A 15 11.92 -10.86 16.19
C ASP A 15 12.04 -9.41 15.72
N ALA A 16 12.38 -9.24 14.45
CA ALA A 16 12.15 -7.97 13.79
C ALA A 16 10.63 -7.73 13.84
N THR A 17 10.21 -6.77 14.65
CA THR A 17 8.81 -6.41 14.80
C THR A 17 8.30 -5.83 13.48
N PHE A 18 7.73 -6.69 12.65
CA PHE A 18 6.92 -6.27 11.51
C PHE A 18 5.73 -5.48 12.06
N THR A 19 5.64 -4.20 11.72
CA THR A 19 4.43 -3.43 11.99
C THR A 19 3.37 -3.88 11.01
N GLU A 20 2.50 -4.80 11.42
CA GLU A 20 1.39 -5.22 10.57
C GLU A 20 0.59 -3.99 10.14
N VAL A 21 0.46 -3.80 8.82
CA VAL A 21 -0.47 -2.82 8.26
C VAL A 21 -1.86 -3.19 8.77
N ASN A 22 -2.42 -2.38 9.67
CA ASN A 22 -3.79 -2.58 10.15
C ASN A 22 -4.75 -2.18 9.03
N ILE A 23 -5.14 -3.17 8.22
CA ILE A 23 -6.03 -2.96 7.08
C ILE A 23 -7.44 -2.68 7.61
N ASN A 24 -8.01 -1.52 7.25
CA ASN A 24 -9.40 -1.22 7.53
C ASN A 24 -10.34 -2.07 6.65
N ARG A 25 -10.55 -3.33 7.04
CA ARG A 25 -11.34 -4.33 6.30
C ARG A 25 -12.76 -3.84 6.00
N LYS A 26 -13.40 -3.16 6.96
CA LYS A 26 -14.76 -2.63 6.76
C LYS A 26 -14.82 -1.65 5.59
N ARG A 27 -13.89 -0.70 5.52
CA ARG A 27 -13.85 0.30 4.44
C ARG A 27 -13.43 -0.31 3.11
N LEU A 28 -12.45 -1.22 3.13
CA LEU A 28 -12.02 -1.96 1.93
C LEU A 28 -13.17 -2.77 1.34
N ASN A 29 -13.84 -3.60 2.16
CA ASN A 29 -14.91 -4.47 1.70
C ASN A 29 -16.07 -3.67 1.13
N LYS A 30 -16.46 -2.58 1.79
CA LYS A 30 -17.50 -1.69 1.27
C LYS A 30 -17.13 -1.07 -0.07
N GLU A 31 -15.86 -0.70 -0.30
CA GLU A 31 -15.45 -0.18 -1.61
C GLU A 31 -15.50 -1.28 -2.67
N ILE A 32 -15.03 -2.50 -2.36
CA ILE A 32 -15.10 -3.65 -3.28
C ILE A 32 -16.55 -3.98 -3.67
N GLU A 33 -17.43 -4.15 -2.70
CA GLU A 33 -18.86 -4.44 -2.92
C GLU A 33 -19.51 -3.39 -3.82
N ASN A 34 -19.23 -2.10 -3.57
CA ASN A 34 -19.80 -1.00 -4.36
C ASN A 34 -19.26 -0.94 -5.79
N ARG A 35 -17.96 -1.22 -5.98
CA ARG A 35 -17.30 -1.07 -7.29
C ARG A 35 -17.52 -2.24 -8.22
N PHE A 36 -17.63 -3.45 -7.68
CA PHE A 36 -17.90 -4.67 -8.45
C PHE A 36 -19.36 -5.12 -8.38
N HIS A 37 -20.22 -4.40 -7.65
CA HIS A 37 -21.63 -4.74 -7.46
C HIS A 37 -21.83 -6.16 -6.92
N LEU A 38 -21.07 -6.51 -5.88
CA LEU A 38 -21.05 -7.85 -5.28
C LEU A 38 -21.82 -7.89 -3.97
N SER A 39 -22.39 -9.05 -3.66
CA SER A 39 -22.93 -9.39 -2.34
C SER A 39 -21.95 -10.22 -1.49
N GLY A 40 -20.82 -10.66 -2.06
CA GLY A 40 -19.81 -11.46 -1.38
C GLY A 40 -18.59 -11.75 -2.26
N PHE A 41 -17.43 -11.87 -1.62
CA PHE A 41 -16.13 -12.12 -2.24
C PHE A 41 -15.13 -12.63 -1.19
N ASP A 42 -14.04 -13.23 -1.67
CA ASP A 42 -12.89 -13.62 -0.86
C ASP A 42 -11.65 -12.82 -1.30
N LEU A 43 -10.72 -12.59 -0.36
CA LEU A 43 -9.40 -12.01 -0.66
C LEU A 43 -8.33 -13.08 -0.47
N ARG A 44 -7.61 -13.40 -1.55
CA ARG A 44 -6.43 -14.26 -1.47
C ARG A 44 -5.17 -13.43 -1.60
N LYS A 45 -4.29 -13.51 -0.60
CA LYS A 45 -2.98 -12.88 -0.67
C LYS A 45 -2.21 -13.43 -1.89
N THR A 46 -1.53 -12.53 -2.58
CA THR A 46 -0.66 -12.84 -3.71
C THR A 46 0.72 -12.28 -3.42
N GLU A 47 1.73 -13.15 -3.47
CA GLU A 47 3.13 -12.73 -3.31
C GLU A 47 3.67 -12.31 -4.69
N LEU A 48 4.15 -11.07 -4.79
CA LEU A 48 4.80 -10.57 -6.00
C LEU A 48 6.31 -10.58 -5.82
N HIS A 49 7.06 -10.95 -6.86
CA HIS A 49 8.51 -10.80 -6.83
C HIS A 49 8.87 -9.30 -6.78
N GLY A 50 9.67 -8.90 -5.79
CA GLY A 50 9.86 -7.48 -5.45
C GLY A 50 8.79 -6.93 -4.50
N ASP A 51 8.12 -7.81 -3.74
CA ASP A 51 7.10 -7.43 -2.76
C ASP A 51 7.64 -6.35 -1.82
N SER A 52 6.85 -5.30 -1.64
CA SER A 52 7.27 -4.18 -0.81
C SER A 52 7.10 -4.55 0.65
N GLU A 53 8.13 -4.31 1.46
CA GLU A 53 8.12 -4.49 2.92
C GLU A 53 6.92 -3.83 3.62
N ASN A 54 6.24 -2.87 2.98
CA ASN A 54 5.16 -2.07 3.53
C ASN A 54 3.77 -2.32 2.90
N GLY A 55 3.53 -3.45 2.23
CA GLY A 55 2.19 -3.73 1.70
C GLY A 55 1.96 -5.14 1.20
N ILE A 56 0.73 -5.41 0.75
CA ILE A 56 0.25 -6.73 0.35
C ILE A 56 -0.64 -6.59 -0.89
N PHE A 57 -0.44 -7.47 -1.87
CA PHE A 57 -1.37 -7.66 -2.98
C PHE A 57 -2.38 -8.77 -2.68
N TRP A 58 -3.61 -8.60 -3.17
CA TRP A 58 -4.71 -9.53 -3.01
C TRP A 58 -5.42 -9.74 -4.34
N ASN A 59 -5.77 -10.97 -4.65
CA ASN A 59 -6.80 -11.30 -5.62
C ASN A 59 -8.17 -11.17 -4.96
N ILE A 60 -9.11 -10.52 -5.65
CA ILE A 60 -10.53 -10.54 -5.30
C ILE A 60 -11.16 -11.70 -6.05
N GLU A 61 -11.67 -12.67 -5.32
CA GLU A 61 -12.34 -13.85 -5.88
C GLU A 61 -13.84 -13.81 -5.60
N SER A 62 -14.65 -14.09 -6.62
CA SER A 62 -16.09 -14.30 -6.47
C SER A 62 -16.51 -15.48 -7.33
N LYS A 63 -17.29 -16.41 -6.78
CA LYS A 63 -17.72 -17.64 -7.47
C LYS A 63 -16.54 -18.44 -8.09
N SER A 64 -15.42 -18.50 -7.38
CA SER A 64 -14.19 -19.18 -7.80
C SER A 64 -13.48 -18.58 -9.02
N GLU A 65 -13.81 -17.34 -9.39
CA GLU A 65 -13.11 -16.58 -10.43
C GLU A 65 -12.47 -15.33 -9.81
N THR A 66 -11.26 -15.00 -10.26
CA THR A 66 -10.67 -13.68 -9.98
C THR A 66 -11.45 -12.65 -10.76
N ILE A 67 -11.86 -11.57 -10.10
CA ILE A 67 -12.63 -10.47 -10.68
C ILE A 67 -11.91 -9.11 -10.58
N GLY A 68 -10.80 -9.05 -9.85
CA GLY A 68 -9.99 -7.85 -9.69
C GLY A 68 -8.87 -8.06 -8.68
N PHE A 69 -8.14 -6.99 -8.41
CA PHE A 69 -6.98 -7.02 -7.52
C PHE A 69 -7.01 -5.85 -6.55
N VAL A 70 -6.37 -6.02 -5.39
CA VAL A 70 -6.17 -4.97 -4.40
C VAL A 70 -4.71 -4.90 -4.03
N TYR A 71 -4.16 -3.70 -3.92
CA TYR A 71 -2.97 -3.44 -3.11
C TYR A 71 -3.40 -2.75 -1.82
N THR A 72 -2.92 -3.20 -0.67
CA THR A 72 -3.01 -2.48 0.61
C THR A 72 -1.61 -2.17 1.11
N GLY A 73 -1.34 -0.94 1.53
CA GLY A 73 0.00 -0.62 2.01
C GLY A 73 0.10 0.69 2.79
N ARG A 74 1.30 0.89 3.32
CA ARG A 74 1.73 2.09 4.05
C ARG A 74 2.78 2.84 3.27
N VAL A 75 2.65 4.16 3.24
CA VAL A 75 3.69 5.06 2.75
C VAL A 75 4.11 5.98 3.88
N PHE A 76 5.41 6.09 4.12
CA PHE A 76 5.97 7.03 5.08
C PHE A 76 6.14 8.41 4.41
N SER A 77 5.44 9.43 4.93
CA SER A 77 5.51 10.82 4.47
C SER A 77 6.43 11.61 5.39
N CYS A 78 7.75 11.38 5.31
CA CYS A 78 8.67 11.97 6.28
C CYS A 78 8.85 13.48 6.12
N ASN A 79 8.94 14.18 7.25
CA ASN A 79 9.21 15.61 7.34
C ASN A 79 10.62 15.97 6.82
N LYS A 80 10.86 17.27 6.54
CA LYS A 80 12.14 17.86 6.08
C LYS A 80 13.39 17.50 6.91
N ASN A 81 13.23 16.88 8.08
CA ASN A 81 14.30 16.50 9.01
C ASN A 81 14.68 15.01 8.98
N GLY A 82 14.18 14.22 8.03
CA GLY A 82 14.79 12.93 7.69
C GLY A 82 13.81 11.78 7.55
N CYS A 83 13.43 11.48 6.31
CA CYS A 83 13.71 10.18 5.72
C CYS A 83 14.05 10.40 4.23
N THR A 84 14.98 9.62 3.71
CA THR A 84 15.09 9.41 2.27
C THR A 84 13.86 8.61 1.82
N VAL A 85 13.15 9.08 0.78
CA VAL A 85 12.05 8.33 0.15
C VAL A 85 12.53 6.92 -0.17
N GLY A 86 11.92 5.90 0.45
CA GLY A 86 12.27 4.49 0.23
C GLY A 86 13.19 3.84 1.28
N GLN A 87 13.52 4.50 2.39
CA GLN A 87 14.23 3.86 3.52
C GLN A 87 13.37 3.82 4.79
N ALA A 88 13.04 2.61 5.24
CA ALA A 88 12.50 2.34 6.57
C ALA A 88 13.64 2.44 7.60
N SER A 89 13.94 3.64 8.09
CA SER A 89 14.90 3.80 9.21
C SER A 89 14.64 5.07 10.02
N VAL A 90 13.38 5.26 10.40
CA VAL A 90 13.02 6.02 11.60
C VAL A 90 12.29 5.04 12.51
N PRO A 91 12.61 4.97 13.83
CA PRO A 91 11.86 4.14 14.77
C PRO A 91 10.35 4.40 14.59
N GLY A 92 9.57 3.34 14.38
CA GLY A 92 8.21 3.37 13.84
C GLY A 92 7.18 4.21 14.60
N GLU A 93 7.52 4.74 15.77
CA GLU A 93 6.65 5.60 16.58
C GLU A 93 6.72 7.09 16.21
N MET A 94 7.71 7.51 15.40
CA MET A 94 7.89 8.93 15.03
C MET A 94 7.77 9.21 13.53
N ALA A 95 7.59 8.19 12.71
CA ALA A 95 7.46 8.37 11.28
C ALA A 95 6.03 8.81 10.94
N GLU A 96 5.89 9.92 10.23
CA GLU A 96 4.62 10.30 9.62
C GLU A 96 4.29 9.35 8.46
N PHE A 97 3.05 8.86 8.38
CA PHE A 97 2.65 7.90 7.36
C PHE A 97 1.18 8.01 6.98
N PHE A 98 0.82 7.32 5.91
CA PHE A 98 -0.57 7.04 5.59
C PHE A 98 -0.75 5.62 5.09
N ASP A 99 -1.90 5.04 5.43
CA ASP A 99 -2.32 3.73 4.95
C ASP A 99 -3.41 3.89 3.89
N TYR A 100 -3.26 3.13 2.82
CA TYR A 100 -4.12 3.24 1.66
C TYR A 100 -4.32 1.90 0.97
N PHE A 101 -5.29 1.86 0.08
CA PHE A 101 -5.42 0.78 -0.87
C PHE A 101 -5.68 1.28 -2.28
N ILE A 102 -5.25 0.47 -3.25
CA ILE A 102 -5.54 0.62 -4.67
C ILE A 102 -6.40 -0.56 -5.07
N LEU A 103 -7.52 -0.28 -5.72
CA LEU A 103 -8.35 -1.28 -6.34
C LEU A 103 -8.11 -1.29 -7.85
N PHE A 104 -7.95 -2.48 -8.42
CA PHE A 104 -7.71 -2.70 -9.84
C PHE A 104 -8.76 -3.62 -10.45
N ASP A 105 -9.04 -3.41 -11.74
CA ASP A 105 -9.81 -4.34 -12.56
C ASP A 105 -8.96 -5.51 -13.07
N LEU A 106 -9.58 -6.43 -13.81
CA LEU A 106 -8.91 -7.58 -14.44
C LEU A 106 -7.83 -7.20 -15.46
N THR A 107 -7.90 -5.98 -16.01
CA THR A 107 -6.87 -5.44 -16.92
C THR A 107 -5.72 -4.77 -16.18
N LYS A 108 -5.73 -4.85 -14.84
CA LYS A 108 -4.75 -4.22 -13.94
C LYS A 108 -4.76 -2.69 -14.08
N SER A 109 -5.94 -2.12 -14.38
CA SER A 109 -6.18 -0.68 -14.41
C SER A 109 -6.81 -0.23 -13.09
N VAL A 110 -6.39 0.91 -12.56
CA VAL A 110 -6.87 1.46 -11.28
C VAL A 110 -8.35 1.82 -11.38
N ILE A 111 -9.19 1.19 -10.56
CA ILE A 111 -10.60 1.55 -10.35
C ILE A 111 -10.71 2.70 -9.35
N SER A 112 -10.00 2.58 -8.21
CA SER A 112 -10.07 3.57 -7.14
C SER A 112 -8.86 3.51 -6.23
N VAL A 113 -8.50 4.65 -5.66
CA VAL A 113 -7.51 4.77 -4.59
C VAL A 113 -8.21 5.34 -3.36
N VAL A 114 -7.90 4.80 -2.19
CA VAL A 114 -8.47 5.24 -0.93
C VAL A 114 -7.40 5.30 0.15
N VAL A 115 -7.14 6.50 0.66
CA VAL A 115 -6.41 6.69 1.91
C VAL A 115 -7.39 6.57 3.07
N TYR A 116 -7.13 5.62 3.98
CA TYR A 116 -8.04 5.32 5.09
C TYR A 116 -7.46 5.60 6.46
N ASN A 117 -6.15 5.77 6.56
CA ASN A 117 -5.44 6.20 7.74
C ASN A 117 -4.41 7.26 7.34
N TYR A 118 -4.31 8.36 8.08
CA TYR A 118 -3.37 9.44 7.76
C TYR A 118 -2.81 10.00 9.06
N GLU A 119 -1.60 9.56 9.40
CA GLU A 119 -0.88 9.85 10.64
C GLU A 119 0.31 10.76 10.32
N ALA A 120 0.01 12.01 9.96
CA ALA A 120 0.99 13.02 9.59
C ALA A 120 0.48 14.43 9.91
N THR A 121 1.39 15.36 10.19
CA THR A 121 1.02 16.72 10.63
C THR A 121 0.48 17.58 9.47
N HIS A 122 0.90 17.30 8.24
CA HIS A 122 0.51 18.06 7.05
C HIS A 122 0.14 17.14 5.89
N GLY A 123 -0.73 17.61 4.99
CA GLY A 123 -1.02 16.95 3.72
C GLY A 123 -2.21 15.99 3.70
N GLN A 124 -3.07 16.03 4.73
CA GLN A 124 -4.27 15.19 4.84
C GLN A 124 -5.24 15.38 3.66
N GLU A 125 -5.09 16.46 2.90
CA GLU A 125 -5.81 16.75 1.67
C GLU A 125 -5.69 15.63 0.61
N ILE A 126 -4.63 14.81 0.64
CA ILE A 126 -4.54 13.64 -0.24
C ILE A 126 -5.63 12.59 0.04
N THR A 127 -6.30 12.65 1.20
CA THR A 127 -7.43 11.76 1.54
C THR A 127 -8.72 12.13 0.80
N ALA A 128 -8.75 13.29 0.14
CA ALA A 128 -9.93 13.79 -0.56
C ALA A 128 -10.29 12.87 -1.74
N LYS A 129 -11.49 12.29 -1.71
CA LYS A 129 -12.00 11.43 -2.80
C LYS A 129 -11.97 12.11 -4.16
N GLY A 130 -12.20 13.43 -4.21
CA GLY A 130 -12.15 14.21 -5.45
C GLY A 130 -10.75 14.22 -6.07
N TRP A 131 -9.72 14.42 -5.24
CA TRP A 131 -8.33 14.43 -5.69
C TRP A 131 -7.86 13.04 -6.11
N LEU A 132 -8.17 12.00 -5.32
CA LEU A 132 -7.78 10.61 -5.60
C LEU A 132 -8.41 10.03 -6.88
N LYS A 133 -9.51 10.61 -7.39
CA LYS A 133 -10.12 10.18 -8.67
C LYS A 133 -9.21 10.37 -9.88
N GLN A 134 -8.19 11.23 -9.79
CA GLN A 134 -7.24 11.46 -10.88
C GLN A 134 -6.43 10.21 -11.27
N PHE A 135 -6.35 9.22 -10.37
CA PHE A 135 -5.69 7.94 -10.63
C PHE A 135 -6.61 6.91 -11.30
N ALA A 136 -7.92 7.14 -11.38
CA ALA A 136 -8.83 6.19 -12.02
C ALA A 136 -8.50 6.00 -13.51
N GLY A 137 -8.52 4.76 -13.98
CA GLY A 137 -8.11 4.35 -15.32
C GLY A 137 -6.59 4.32 -15.54
N TYR A 138 -5.77 4.70 -14.55
CA TYR A 138 -4.32 4.57 -14.66
C TYR A 138 -3.93 3.09 -14.75
N ASN A 139 -3.08 2.77 -15.73
CA ASN A 139 -2.65 1.41 -16.00
C ASN A 139 -1.14 1.36 -16.34
N GLY A 140 -0.35 2.36 -15.94
CA GLY A 140 1.09 2.41 -16.24
C GLY A 140 1.46 2.79 -17.68
N SER A 141 0.50 3.07 -18.57
CA SER A 141 0.78 3.49 -19.96
C SER A 141 1.30 4.93 -20.09
N ARG A 142 1.20 5.73 -19.03
CA ARG A 142 1.68 7.12 -18.99
C ARG A 142 2.47 7.39 -17.71
N ASN A 143 3.30 8.42 -17.69
CA ASN A 143 3.90 8.89 -16.45
C ASN A 143 2.89 9.69 -15.63
N LEU A 144 2.90 9.49 -14.31
CA LEU A 144 2.19 10.35 -13.36
C LEU A 144 3.14 11.47 -12.91
N VAL A 145 2.79 12.72 -13.20
CA VAL A 145 3.62 13.90 -12.95
C VAL A 145 2.81 14.95 -12.22
N VAL A 146 3.17 15.15 -10.96
CA VAL A 146 2.58 16.16 -10.07
C VAL A 146 2.77 17.56 -10.67
N GLY A 147 1.71 18.37 -10.63
CA GLY A 147 1.66 19.70 -11.24
C GLY A 147 1.51 19.70 -12.77
N LYS A 148 1.37 18.53 -13.40
CA LYS A 148 1.05 18.41 -14.83
C LYS A 148 -0.25 17.65 -15.05
N ASN A 149 -0.24 16.35 -14.78
CA ASN A 149 -1.38 15.46 -15.01
C ASN A 149 -1.88 14.78 -13.74
N ILE A 150 -1.35 15.24 -12.59
CA ILE A 150 -1.84 15.03 -11.23
C ILE A 150 -1.76 16.40 -10.54
N ASP A 151 -2.86 16.87 -9.99
CA ASP A 151 -2.92 18.17 -9.32
C ASP A 151 -1.99 18.20 -8.11
N SER A 152 -1.18 19.25 -8.01
CA SER A 152 -0.46 19.55 -6.77
C SER A 152 -1.43 19.96 -5.66
N ILE A 153 -1.09 19.69 -4.41
CA ILE A 153 -1.81 20.23 -3.26
C ILE A 153 -0.86 21.11 -2.44
N SER A 154 -1.29 22.35 -2.19
CA SER A 154 -0.55 23.30 -1.35
C SER A 154 -0.35 22.72 0.05
N GLY A 155 0.88 22.81 0.58
CA GLY A 155 1.20 22.29 1.91
C GLY A 155 1.31 20.76 2.01
N ALA A 156 1.08 20.02 0.92
CA ALA A 156 1.08 18.55 0.90
C ALA A 156 2.11 17.94 -0.08
N THR A 157 3.14 18.70 -0.47
CA THR A 157 4.09 18.29 -1.53
C THR A 157 4.70 16.91 -1.28
N ILE A 158 5.07 16.59 -0.04
CA ILE A 158 5.68 15.29 0.32
C ILE A 158 4.68 14.16 0.06
N SER A 159 3.49 14.24 0.65
CA SER A 159 2.46 13.20 0.55
C SER A 159 1.93 13.02 -0.87
N VAL A 160 1.75 14.13 -1.61
CA VAL A 160 1.34 14.10 -3.03
C VAL A 160 2.35 13.37 -3.89
N ASN A 161 3.64 13.66 -3.74
CA ASN A 161 4.67 12.97 -4.51
C ASN A 161 4.81 11.50 -4.08
N ALA A 162 4.76 11.24 -2.78
CA ALA A 162 4.92 9.89 -2.24
C ALA A 162 3.80 8.94 -2.70
N ILE A 163 2.52 9.34 -2.57
CA ILE A 163 1.41 8.50 -3.02
C ILE A 163 1.40 8.33 -4.55
N THR A 164 1.73 9.39 -5.30
CA THR A 164 1.78 9.32 -6.77
C THR A 164 2.85 8.35 -7.24
N ALA A 165 4.04 8.39 -6.64
CA ALA A 165 5.13 7.48 -6.95
C ALA A 165 4.79 6.03 -6.56
N ASP A 166 4.19 5.83 -5.38
CA ASP A 166 3.84 4.48 -4.92
C ASP A 166 2.73 3.86 -5.79
N ILE A 167 1.68 4.61 -6.16
CA ILE A 167 0.65 4.14 -7.11
C ILE A 167 1.28 3.73 -8.45
N ALA A 168 2.20 4.54 -8.98
CA ALA A 168 2.91 4.21 -10.22
C ALA A 168 3.69 2.89 -10.08
N LEU A 169 4.44 2.75 -8.99
CA LEU A 169 5.24 1.55 -8.69
C LEU A 169 4.35 0.31 -8.54
N LYS A 170 3.30 0.35 -7.70
CA LYS A 170 2.43 -0.82 -7.46
C LYS A 170 1.67 -1.24 -8.71
N THR A 171 1.24 -0.28 -9.52
CA THR A 171 0.61 -0.58 -10.81
C THR A 171 1.58 -1.31 -11.74
N ALA A 172 2.85 -0.88 -11.79
CA ALA A 172 3.87 -1.55 -12.60
C ALA A 172 4.20 -2.96 -12.08
N LEU A 173 4.34 -3.14 -10.76
CA LEU A 173 4.58 -4.43 -10.14
C LEU A 173 3.46 -5.43 -10.45
N LEU A 174 2.19 -5.02 -10.25
CA LEU A 174 1.04 -5.87 -10.56
C LEU A 174 1.01 -6.25 -12.05
N LYS A 175 1.36 -5.32 -12.95
CA LYS A 175 1.39 -5.58 -14.39
C LYS A 175 2.44 -6.59 -14.81
N ASN A 176 3.61 -6.53 -14.20
CA ASN A 176 4.74 -7.42 -14.53
C ASN A 176 4.59 -8.83 -13.93
N GLN A 177 3.54 -9.09 -13.16
CA GLN A 177 3.16 -10.44 -12.76
C GLN A 177 2.61 -11.20 -13.98
N ASN A 178 3.48 -12.03 -14.58
CA ASN A 178 3.12 -13.01 -15.61
C ASN A 178 2.27 -14.13 -15.00
#